data_AF-A0A2K0XHW3-F1
#
_entry.id   AF-A0A2K0XHW3-F1
#
_cell.length_a   1.000
_cell.length_b   1.000
_cell.length_c   1.000
_cell.angle_alpha   90.00
_cell.angle_beta   90.00
_cell.angle_gamma   90.00
#
_symmetry.space_group_name_H-M   'P 1'
#
loop_
_entity.id
_entity.type
_entity.pdbx_description
1 polymer ?
#
loop_
_entity_poly.entity_id
_entity_poly.type
_entity_poly.pdbx_seq_one_letter_code
_entity_poly.pdbx_strand_id
1 'polypeptide(L)'
;MGKQLNSKHRQKIAELLQEGKNFREIAEILKVDRTTILREINRNAGDNGVYNPQLAESKTRRRKKLQAVSPGAVARLPPNVRAEVEKVWAFETPAVKRRQLIVDKYIKEYGPVIEQKLISPRAAMCALANEFYMSSSAIYYLLKRENIYRDAAHPVCLSSSIYKE
;
A
#
# COMPACT_ATOMS: atom_id res chain seq x y z
N MET A 1 -23.97 -15.19 9.21
CA MET A 1 -23.69 -13.92 8.50
C MET A 1 -23.36 -12.85 9.53
N GLY A 2 -22.18 -12.21 9.44
CA GLY A 2 -21.79 -11.15 10.38
C GLY A 2 -22.51 -9.84 10.07
N LYS A 3 -23.03 -9.17 11.11
CA LYS A 3 -23.69 -7.86 11.01
C LYS A 3 -22.69 -6.82 10.48
N GLN A 4 -22.97 -6.19 9.34
CA GLN A 4 -22.10 -5.15 8.80
C GLN A 4 -22.25 -3.85 9.61
N LEU A 5 -21.12 -3.24 9.97
CA LEU A 5 -21.13 -1.91 10.59
C LEU A 5 -21.54 -0.87 9.54
N ASN A 6 -22.51 -0.03 9.89
CA ASN A 6 -23.00 1.06 9.06
C ASN A 6 -22.38 2.39 9.53
N SER A 7 -22.68 3.49 8.84
CA SER A 7 -22.14 4.82 9.18
C SER A 7 -22.41 5.22 10.64
N LYS A 8 -23.62 4.95 11.16
CA LYS A 8 -23.98 5.23 12.56
C LYS A 8 -23.11 4.45 13.55
N HIS A 9 -22.89 3.15 13.30
CA HIS A 9 -21.98 2.35 14.11
C HIS A 9 -20.55 2.91 14.07
N ARG A 10 -20.06 3.35 12.90
CA ARG A 10 -18.70 3.91 12.77
C ARG A 10 -18.53 5.22 13.54
N GLN A 11 -19.52 6.11 13.47
CA GLN A 11 -19.55 7.34 14.27
C GLN A 11 -19.49 7.00 15.75
N LYS A 12 -20.34 6.07 16.20
CA LYS A 12 -20.38 5.68 17.61
C LYS A 12 -19.08 5.02 18.10
N ILE A 13 -18.41 4.24 17.27
CA ILE A 13 -17.07 3.69 17.58
C ILE A 13 -16.08 4.82 17.83
N ALA A 14 -16.07 5.87 17.00
CA ALA A 14 -15.14 6.99 17.19
C ALA A 14 -15.41 7.77 18.48
N GLU A 15 -16.68 8.04 18.81
CA GLU A 15 -17.07 8.65 20.09
C GLU A 15 -16.58 7.82 21.28
N LEU A 16 -16.86 6.51 21.29
CA LEU A 16 -16.47 5.64 22.40
C LEU A 16 -14.95 5.51 22.54
N LEU A 17 -14.20 5.53 21.43
CA LEU A 17 -12.74 5.56 21.47
C LEU A 17 -12.22 6.89 22.06
N GLN A 18 -12.86 8.01 21.77
CA GLN A 18 -12.53 9.31 22.39
C GLN A 18 -12.85 9.33 23.89
N GLU A 19 -13.90 8.63 24.31
CA GLU A 19 -14.24 8.39 25.72
C GLU A 19 -13.27 7.42 26.43
N GLY A 20 -12.28 6.86 25.72
CA GLY A 20 -11.28 5.93 26.27
C GLY A 20 -11.76 4.49 26.41
N LYS A 21 -12.89 4.13 25.80
CA LYS A 21 -13.42 2.76 25.84
C LYS A 21 -12.56 1.78 25.07
N ASN A 22 -12.37 0.59 25.63
CA ASN A 22 -11.66 -0.49 24.97
C ASN A 22 -12.56 -1.27 24.00
N PHE A 23 -11.96 -2.11 23.14
CA PHE A 23 -12.71 -2.82 22.09
C PHE A 23 -13.79 -3.78 22.62
N ARG A 24 -13.64 -4.30 23.84
CA ARG A 24 -14.64 -5.19 24.46
C ARG A 24 -15.85 -4.37 24.91
N GLU A 25 -15.63 -3.26 25.59
CA GLU A 25 -16.71 -2.35 26.00
C GLU A 25 -17.49 -1.81 24.79
N ILE A 26 -16.78 -1.39 23.75
CA ILE A 26 -17.40 -0.91 22.50
C ILE A 26 -18.28 -2.01 21.87
N ALA A 27 -17.79 -3.24 21.86
CA ALA A 27 -18.52 -4.39 21.32
C ALA A 27 -19.79 -4.69 22.12
N GLU A 28 -19.71 -4.63 23.45
CA GLU A 28 -20.85 -4.80 24.36
C GLU A 28 -21.91 -3.70 24.14
N ILE A 29 -21.49 -2.43 24.06
CA ILE A 29 -22.38 -1.27 23.82
C ILE A 29 -23.08 -1.38 22.47
N LEU A 30 -22.35 -1.73 21.42
CA LEU A 30 -22.88 -1.83 20.05
C LEU A 30 -23.56 -3.17 19.75
N LYS A 31 -23.55 -4.12 20.71
CA LYS A 31 -24.07 -5.48 20.56
C LYS A 31 -23.53 -6.18 19.32
N VAL A 32 -22.21 -6.10 19.14
CA VAL A 32 -21.46 -6.78 18.08
C VAL A 32 -20.30 -7.57 18.68
N ASP A 33 -19.71 -8.47 17.90
CA ASP A 33 -18.57 -9.24 18.38
C ASP A 33 -17.30 -8.37 18.50
N ARG A 34 -16.47 -8.62 19.53
CA ARG A 34 -15.19 -7.91 19.74
C ARG A 34 -14.31 -7.94 18.49
N THR A 35 -14.25 -9.08 17.80
CA THR A 35 -13.43 -9.23 16.58
C THR A 35 -13.95 -8.37 15.44
N THR A 36 -15.24 -8.01 15.44
CA THR A 36 -15.82 -7.09 14.46
C THR A 36 -15.29 -5.68 14.67
N ILE A 37 -15.23 -5.21 15.92
CA ILE A 37 -14.63 -3.90 16.27
C ILE A 37 -13.14 -3.89 15.94
N LEU A 38 -12.40 -4.93 16.34
CA LEU A 38 -10.98 -5.06 16.04
C LEU A 38 -10.70 -5.02 14.53
N ARG A 39 -11.46 -5.79 13.73
CA ARG A 39 -11.30 -5.83 12.27
C ARG A 39 -11.65 -4.49 11.62
N GLU A 40 -12.69 -3.82 12.11
CA GLU A 40 -13.07 -2.49 11.63
C GLU A 40 -11.93 -1.50 11.84
N ILE A 41 -11.42 -1.40 13.07
CA ILE A 41 -10.35 -0.45 13.43
C ILE A 41 -9.07 -0.77 12.66
N ASN A 42 -8.60 -2.02 12.69
CA ASN A 42 -7.34 -2.41 12.05
C ASN A 42 -7.35 -2.17 10.53
N ARG A 43 -8.50 -2.31 9.86
CA ARG A 43 -8.60 -2.12 8.41
C ARG A 43 -8.80 -0.66 8.01
N ASN A 44 -9.28 0.18 8.92
CA ASN A 44 -9.79 1.50 8.59
C ASN A 44 -9.12 2.67 9.32
N ALA A 45 -8.27 2.43 10.32
CA ALA A 45 -7.44 3.46 10.94
C ALA A 45 -6.59 4.22 9.91
N GLY A 46 -6.34 5.50 10.17
CA GLY A 46 -5.43 6.33 9.38
C GLY A 46 -3.97 5.94 9.60
N ASP A 47 -3.08 6.49 8.79
CA ASP A 47 -1.64 6.19 8.87
C ASP A 47 -1.01 6.66 10.19
N ASN A 48 -1.67 7.61 10.86
CA ASN A 48 -1.36 8.07 12.22
C ASN A 48 -1.91 7.15 13.32
N GLY A 49 -2.50 6.00 12.97
CA GLY A 49 -3.13 5.07 13.92
C GLY A 49 -4.49 5.54 14.45
N VAL A 50 -4.96 6.73 14.08
CA VAL A 50 -6.22 7.29 14.57
C VAL A 50 -7.39 6.77 13.74
N TYR A 51 -8.43 6.29 14.41
CA TYR A 51 -9.65 5.86 13.76
C TYR A 51 -10.51 7.06 13.36
N ASN A 52 -10.89 7.14 12.08
CA ASN A 52 -11.75 8.21 11.54
C ASN A 52 -12.93 7.57 10.77
N PRO A 53 -14.20 7.86 11.14
CA PRO A 53 -15.37 7.27 10.51
C PRO A 53 -15.50 7.58 9.01
N GLN A 54 -15.19 8.81 8.59
CA GLN A 54 -15.28 9.24 7.19
C GLN A 54 -14.23 8.53 6.33
N LEU A 55 -13.02 8.37 6.86
CA LEU A 55 -11.96 7.58 6.23
C LEU A 55 -12.36 6.11 6.13
N ALA A 56 -12.94 5.54 7.18
CA ALA A 56 -13.43 4.16 7.20
C ALA A 56 -14.50 3.91 6.13
N GLU A 57 -15.42 4.85 5.96
CA GLU A 57 -16.45 4.82 4.91
C GLU A 57 -15.81 4.90 3.51
N SER A 58 -14.87 5.83 3.31
CA SER A 58 -14.13 5.98 2.06
C SER A 58 -13.37 4.70 1.68
N LYS A 59 -12.62 4.11 2.63
CA LYS A 59 -11.91 2.84 2.45
C LYS A 59 -12.87 1.69 2.13
N THR A 60 -14.02 1.63 2.78
CA THR A 60 -15.05 0.62 2.52
C THR A 60 -15.63 0.74 1.11
N ARG A 61 -16.01 1.95 0.69
CA ARG A 61 -16.47 2.23 -0.68
C ARG A 61 -15.41 1.89 -1.72
N ARG A 62 -14.15 2.26 -1.46
CA ARG A 62 -13.02 1.92 -2.34
C ARG A 62 -12.85 0.41 -2.50
N ARG A 63 -12.91 -0.38 -1.41
CA ARG A 63 -12.84 -1.85 -1.48
C ARG A 63 -14.00 -2.45 -2.27
N LYS A 64 -15.22 -1.91 -2.11
CA LYS A 64 -16.39 -2.36 -2.88
C LYS A 64 -16.24 -2.08 -4.37
N LYS A 65 -15.63 -0.94 -4.73
CA LYS A 65 -15.34 -0.53 -6.13
C LYS A 65 -14.19 -1.33 -6.74
N LEU A 66 -13.11 -1.52 -5.98
CA LEU A 66 -11.88 -2.20 -6.41
C LEU A 66 -11.87 -3.67 -5.98
N GLN A 67 -13.01 -4.35 -6.09
CA GLN A 67 -13.02 -5.78 -5.83
C GLN A 67 -12.03 -6.45 -6.79
N ALA A 68 -11.23 -7.37 -6.25
CA ALA A 68 -10.31 -8.14 -7.06
C ALA A 68 -11.09 -8.76 -8.22
N VAL A 69 -10.56 -8.60 -9.44
CA VAL A 69 -11.15 -9.23 -10.61
C VAL A 69 -11.09 -10.73 -10.37
N SER A 70 -12.25 -11.40 -10.38
CA SER A 70 -12.28 -12.83 -10.11
C SER A 70 -11.51 -13.58 -11.20
N PRO A 71 -10.92 -14.75 -10.90
CA PRO A 71 -10.24 -15.57 -11.91
C PRO A 71 -11.14 -15.86 -13.13
N GLY A 72 -12.44 -16.07 -12.89
CA GLY A 72 -13.43 -16.26 -13.95
C GLY A 72 -13.69 -15.01 -14.80
N ALA A 73 -13.58 -13.81 -14.23
CA ALA A 73 -13.65 -12.56 -15.00
C ALA A 73 -12.38 -12.34 -15.84
N VAL A 74 -11.20 -12.67 -15.31
CA VAL A 74 -9.94 -12.62 -16.08
C VAL A 74 -9.94 -13.63 -17.23
N ALA A 75 -10.50 -14.82 -17.02
CA ALA A 75 -10.66 -15.84 -18.07
C ALA A 75 -11.62 -15.44 -19.20
N ARG A 76 -12.40 -14.35 -19.04
CA ARG A 76 -13.27 -13.78 -20.09
C ARG A 76 -12.63 -12.60 -20.81
N LEU A 77 -11.47 -12.12 -20.37
CA LEU A 77 -10.76 -11.03 -21.03
C LEU A 77 -10.16 -11.50 -22.37
N PRO A 78 -10.05 -10.59 -23.36
CA PRO A 78 -9.30 -10.83 -24.58
C PRO A 78 -7.86 -11.31 -24.29
N PRO A 79 -7.26 -12.17 -25.14
CA PRO A 79 -5.96 -12.80 -24.86
C PRO A 79 -4.83 -11.81 -24.57
N ASN A 80 -4.78 -10.69 -25.28
CA ASN A 80 -3.79 -9.62 -25.06
C ASN A 80 -3.95 -8.97 -23.68
N VAL A 81 -5.18 -8.70 -23.24
CA VAL A 81 -5.45 -8.10 -21.92
C VAL A 81 -5.18 -9.11 -20.81
N ARG A 82 -5.52 -10.39 -21.02
CA ARG A 82 -5.24 -11.46 -20.08
C ARG A 82 -3.74 -11.64 -19.84
N ALA A 83 -2.94 -11.63 -20.91
CA ALA A 83 -1.49 -11.72 -20.82
C ALA A 83 -0.88 -10.56 -20.01
N GLU A 84 -1.41 -9.33 -20.17
CA GLU A 84 -0.98 -8.18 -19.36
C GLU A 84 -1.37 -8.34 -17.88
N VAL A 85 -2.58 -8.84 -17.58
CA VAL A 85 -3.01 -9.12 -16.20
C VAL A 85 -2.18 -10.23 -15.56
N GLU A 86 -1.92 -11.31 -16.30
CA GLU A 86 -1.09 -12.44 -15.86
C GLU A 86 0.36 -12.03 -15.63
N LYS A 87 0.93 -11.14 -16.47
CA LYS A 87 2.23 -10.52 -16.20
C LYS A 87 2.20 -9.80 -14.85
N VAL A 88 1.26 -8.88 -14.64
CA VAL A 88 1.13 -8.13 -13.36
C VAL A 88 1.03 -9.10 -12.16
N TRP A 89 0.24 -10.16 -12.27
CA TRP A 89 0.09 -11.18 -11.21
C TRP A 89 1.33 -12.05 -11.01
N ALA A 90 2.02 -12.46 -12.07
CA ALA A 90 3.29 -13.19 -12.00
C ALA A 90 4.38 -12.33 -11.35
N PHE A 91 4.35 -11.01 -11.56
CA PHE A 91 5.27 -10.06 -10.92
C PHE A 91 4.95 -9.81 -9.43
N GLU A 92 3.79 -10.22 -8.91
CA GLU A 92 3.43 -10.07 -7.49
C GLU A 92 4.04 -11.16 -6.57
N THR A 93 4.65 -12.23 -7.12
CA THR A 93 5.24 -13.33 -6.33
C THR A 93 6.58 -13.76 -6.95
N PRO A 94 7.80 -13.46 -6.40
CA PRO A 94 8.20 -13.42 -4.99
C PRO A 94 8.83 -12.07 -4.56
N ALA A 95 8.35 -11.53 -3.44
CA ALA A 95 8.60 -10.16 -2.99
C ALA A 95 10.07 -9.77 -2.74
N VAL A 96 11.01 -10.71 -2.60
CA VAL A 96 12.43 -10.41 -2.33
C VAL A 96 13.19 -10.06 -3.61
N LYS A 97 13.05 -10.86 -4.67
CA LYS A 97 13.77 -10.64 -5.95
C LYS A 97 13.34 -9.35 -6.64
N ARG A 98 12.04 -9.02 -6.62
CA ARG A 98 11.50 -7.79 -7.22
C ARG A 98 12.01 -6.52 -6.54
N ARG A 99 12.13 -6.51 -5.20
CA ARG A 99 12.69 -5.36 -4.47
C ARG A 99 14.14 -5.09 -4.87
N GLN A 100 14.94 -6.15 -4.93
CA GLN A 100 16.35 -6.02 -5.32
C GLN A 100 16.49 -5.52 -6.76
N LEU A 101 15.68 -6.02 -7.70
CA LEU A 101 15.70 -5.54 -9.09
C LEU A 101 15.36 -4.04 -9.19
N ILE A 102 14.34 -3.56 -8.46
CA ILE A 102 13.97 -2.14 -8.45
C ILE A 102 15.11 -1.29 -7.85
N VAL A 103 15.70 -1.74 -6.75
CA VAL A 103 16.82 -1.06 -6.09
C VAL A 103 18.04 -1.00 -7.00
N ASP A 104 18.44 -2.14 -7.57
CA ASP A 104 19.58 -2.24 -8.48
C ASP A 104 19.39 -1.34 -9.69
N LYS A 105 18.19 -1.32 -10.27
CA LYS A 105 17.87 -0.48 -11.42
C LYS A 105 17.92 1.00 -11.06
N TYR A 106 17.38 1.38 -9.91
CA TYR A 106 17.45 2.76 -9.42
C TYR A 106 18.90 3.24 -9.24
N ILE A 107 19.75 2.41 -8.65
CA ILE A 107 21.17 2.75 -8.41
C ILE A 107 21.95 2.76 -9.72
N LYS A 108 21.89 1.68 -10.51
CA LYS A 108 22.76 1.46 -11.67
C LYS A 108 22.36 2.29 -12.89
N GLU A 109 21.06 2.40 -13.17
CA GLU A 109 20.58 3.07 -14.38
C GLU A 109 20.23 4.52 -14.12
N TYR A 110 19.53 4.80 -13.02
CA TYR A 110 19.06 6.16 -12.72
C TYR A 110 20.04 6.95 -11.84
N GLY A 111 20.88 6.29 -11.04
CA GLY A 111 21.82 6.96 -10.13
C GLY A 111 22.75 7.95 -10.84
N PRO A 112 23.52 7.53 -11.86
CA PRO A 112 24.47 8.40 -12.55
C PRO A 112 23.79 9.63 -13.19
N VAL A 113 22.61 9.44 -13.80
CA VAL A 113 21.88 10.52 -14.46
C VAL A 113 21.18 11.46 -13.46
N ILE A 114 20.83 10.99 -12.27
CA ILE A 114 20.33 11.82 -11.16
C ILE A 114 21.47 12.69 -10.60
N GLU A 115 22.65 12.10 -10.37
CA GLU A 115 23.84 12.81 -9.87
C GLU A 115 24.30 13.90 -10.84
N GLN A 116 24.24 13.62 -12.14
CA GLN A 116 24.49 14.59 -13.21
C GLN A 116 23.35 15.62 -13.38
N LYS A 117 22.28 15.54 -12.58
CA LYS A 117 21.08 16.40 -12.64
C LYS A 117 20.36 16.39 -13.99
N LEU A 118 20.52 15.33 -14.78
CA LEU A 118 19.84 15.17 -16.07
C LEU A 118 18.35 14.81 -15.87
N ILE A 119 18.03 14.11 -14.79
CA ILE A 119 16.65 13.78 -14.41
C ILE A 119 16.44 14.00 -12.92
N SER A 120 15.18 14.23 -12.54
CA SER A 120 14.82 14.27 -11.12
C SER A 120 14.67 12.85 -10.53
N PRO A 121 14.94 12.67 -9.23
CA PRO A 121 14.67 11.41 -8.53
C PRO A 121 13.21 10.98 -8.66
N ARG A 122 12.30 11.95 -8.67
CA ARG A 122 10.86 11.70 -8.84
C ARG A 122 10.53 11.15 -10.23
N ALA A 123 11.19 11.64 -11.29
CA ALA A 123 11.02 11.11 -12.64
C ALA A 123 11.49 9.66 -12.74
N ALA A 124 12.65 9.33 -12.15
CA ALA A 124 13.14 7.95 -12.05
C ALA A 124 12.15 7.03 -11.30
N MET A 125 11.60 7.49 -10.17
CA MET A 125 10.58 6.72 -9.43
C MET A 125 9.31 6.49 -10.25
N CYS A 126 8.87 7.47 -11.05
CA CYS A 126 7.74 7.31 -11.95
C CYS A 126 8.02 6.33 -13.10
N ALA A 127 9.23 6.36 -13.66
CA ALA A 127 9.64 5.42 -14.70
C ALA A 127 9.67 3.98 -14.16
N LEU A 128 10.28 3.76 -13.00
CA LEU A 128 10.27 2.47 -12.31
C LEU A 128 8.85 2.03 -11.93
N ALA A 129 8.01 2.96 -11.48
CA ALA A 129 6.61 2.66 -11.17
C ALA A 129 5.86 2.13 -12.39
N ASN A 130 6.05 2.75 -13.57
CA ASN A 130 5.43 2.29 -14.81
C ASN A 130 5.97 0.93 -15.23
N GLU A 131 7.29 0.74 -15.21
CA GLU A 131 7.93 -0.50 -15.63
C GLU A 131 7.55 -1.69 -14.75
N PHE A 132 7.55 -1.48 -13.43
CA PHE A 132 7.24 -2.54 -12.48
C PHE A 132 5.75 -2.60 -12.15
N TYR A 133 4.88 -1.84 -12.84
CA TYR A 133 3.44 -1.80 -12.58
C TYR A 133 3.10 -1.52 -11.10
N MET A 134 3.76 -0.54 -10.50
CA MET A 134 3.58 -0.09 -9.12
C MET A 134 3.15 1.37 -9.06
N SER A 135 2.69 1.82 -7.89
CA SER A 135 2.55 3.27 -7.66
C SER A 135 3.91 3.91 -7.41
N SER A 136 4.10 5.16 -7.83
CA SER A 136 5.31 5.94 -7.52
C SER A 136 5.56 6.08 -6.02
N SER A 137 4.50 6.16 -5.21
CA SER A 137 4.58 6.13 -3.75
C SER A 137 5.15 4.81 -3.22
N ALA A 138 4.83 3.67 -3.83
CA ALA A 138 5.37 2.38 -3.43
C ALA A 138 6.87 2.27 -3.73
N ILE A 139 7.32 2.80 -4.87
CA ILE A 139 8.75 2.92 -5.19
C ILE A 139 9.45 3.84 -4.20
N TYR A 140 8.87 5.01 -3.89
CA TYR A 140 9.40 5.93 -2.88
C TYR A 140 9.61 5.25 -1.52
N TYR A 141 8.59 4.58 -0.99
CA TYR A 141 8.70 3.92 0.31
C TYR A 141 9.65 2.71 0.29
N LEU A 142 9.76 2.01 -0.84
CA LEU A 142 10.75 0.96 -1.02
C LEU A 142 12.17 1.53 -0.94
N LEU A 143 12.50 2.54 -1.75
CA LEU A 143 13.84 3.12 -1.78
C LEU A 143 14.22 3.76 -0.44
N LYS A 144 13.25 4.36 0.26
CA LYS A 144 13.45 4.90 1.61
C LYS A 144 13.70 3.82 2.65
N ARG A 145 12.96 2.71 2.60
CA ARG A 145 13.15 1.55 3.49
C ARG A 145 14.54 0.92 3.31
N GLU A 146 14.99 0.80 2.06
CA GLU A 146 16.28 0.19 1.73
C GLU A 146 17.45 1.18 1.88
N ASN A 147 17.21 2.39 2.41
CA ASN A 147 18.19 3.46 2.61
C ASN A 147 18.91 3.89 1.32
N ILE A 148 18.25 3.78 0.18
CA ILE A 148 18.78 4.21 -1.14
C ILE A 148 18.36 5.64 -1.47
N TYR A 149 17.19 6.07 -0.98
CA TYR A 149 16.69 7.43 -1.12
C TYR A 149 16.41 8.01 0.27
N ARG A 150 17.09 9.09 0.66
CA ARG A 150 16.83 9.77 1.93
C ARG A 150 15.86 10.93 1.73
N ASP A 151 16.22 11.87 0.87
CA ASP A 151 15.44 13.07 0.56
C ASP A 151 15.83 13.67 -0.81
N ALA A 152 15.25 14.81 -1.17
CA ALA A 152 15.49 15.44 -2.46
C ALA A 152 16.94 15.95 -2.64
N ALA A 153 17.64 16.24 -1.54
CA ALA A 153 19.05 16.64 -1.55
C ALA A 153 19.99 15.42 -1.56
N HIS A 154 19.51 14.27 -1.06
CA HIS A 154 20.24 13.00 -0.99
C HIS A 154 19.46 11.87 -1.68
N PRO A 155 19.33 11.93 -3.01
CA PRO A 155 18.42 11.03 -3.73
C PRO A 155 19.00 9.64 -4.00
N VAL A 156 20.33 9.49 -3.95
CA VAL A 156 21.01 8.21 -4.13
C VAL A 156 22.00 8.08 -2.97
N CYS A 157 21.78 7.10 -2.12
CA CYS A 157 22.64 6.76 -1.00
C CYS A 157 23.22 5.37 -1.24
N LEU A 158 24.55 5.27 -1.28
CA LEU A 158 25.24 3.99 -1.34
C LEU A 158 25.20 3.38 0.08
N SER A 159 24.31 2.41 0.29
CA SER A 159 24.28 1.64 1.53
C SER A 159 25.61 0.89 1.70
N SER A 160 26.23 1.01 2.88
CA SER A 160 27.43 0.25 3.27
C SER A 160 27.24 -1.28 3.27
N SER A 161 26.00 -1.76 3.12
CA SER A 161 25.67 -3.19 3.07
C SER A 161 25.77 -3.82 1.68
N ILE A 162 25.96 -3.03 0.61
CA ILE A 162 25.96 -3.56 -0.78
C ILE A 162 27.35 -4.13 -1.17
N TYR A 163 28.38 -3.91 -0.35
CA TYR A 163 29.75 -4.43 -0.53
C TYR A 163 30.20 -5.30 0.66
N LYS A 164 29.44 -6.34 1.00
CA LYS A 164 30.04 -7.49 1.67
C LYS A 164 30.14 -8.60 0.63
N GLU A 165 31.37 -8.76 0.14
CA GLU A 165 31.84 -9.85 -0.71
C GLU A 165 31.52 -11.23 -0.12
#